data_AF-A0A7H1N0Q8-F1
#
_entry.id   AF-A0A7H1N0Q8-F1
#
_cell.length_a   1.000
_cell.length_b   1.000
_cell.length_c   1.000
_cell.angle_alpha   90.00
_cell.angle_beta   90.00
_cell.angle_gamma   90.00
#
_symmetry.space_group_name_H-M   'P 1'
#
loop_
_entity.id
_entity.type
_entity.pdbx_description
1 polymer ?
#
loop_
_entity_poly.entity_id
_entity_poly.type
_entity_poly.pdbx_seq_one_letter_code
_entity_poly.pdbx_strand_id
1 'polypeptide(L)'
;MTAPWQGTVDSVPLTGADLVSLDKALAESGVFRPAPKGLLLRGEDFFWIVGACIDGTFHFNAFKWDSAAFAALTFPRLLLAWDPTGVPLNPPRSLSPFDIYRQTASDGGSGPTYSLTVGDNGLFGVKPLF
;
A
#
# COMPACT_ATOMS: atom_id res chain seq x y z
N MET A 1 -20.55 8.10 27.11
CA MET A 1 -19.11 7.98 27.35
C MET A 1 -18.54 7.14 26.21
N THR A 2 -17.75 7.75 25.32
CA THR A 2 -17.03 7.02 24.26
C THR A 2 -15.77 6.39 24.86
N ALA A 3 -15.45 5.17 24.45
CA ALA A 3 -14.31 4.44 24.98
C ALA A 3 -13.00 4.91 24.31
N PRO A 4 -11.85 4.91 25.02
CA PRO A 4 -10.60 5.54 24.53
C PRO A 4 -9.96 4.87 23.30
N TRP A 5 -10.51 3.75 22.84
CA TRP A 5 -10.10 3.01 21.63
C TRP A 5 -11.02 3.24 20.43
N GLN A 6 -12.07 4.07 20.55
CA GLN A 6 -12.87 4.45 19.40
C GLN A 6 -12.07 5.40 18.52
N GLY A 7 -11.80 4.98 17.28
CA GLY A 7 -11.17 5.82 16.28
C GLY A 7 -12.04 7.03 15.94
N THR A 8 -11.39 8.14 15.59
CA THR A 8 -12.04 9.29 14.97
C THR A 8 -12.11 9.09 13.46
N VAL A 9 -13.15 9.64 12.84
CA VAL A 9 -13.33 9.62 11.38
C VAL A 9 -13.35 11.05 10.91
N ASP A 10 -12.46 11.37 9.98
CA ASP A 10 -12.46 12.62 9.24
C ASP A 10 -12.73 12.35 7.77
N SER A 11 -13.27 13.35 7.06
CA SER A 11 -13.59 13.24 5.64
C SER A 11 -13.35 14.57 4.95
N VAL A 12 -12.73 14.51 3.77
CA VAL A 12 -12.47 15.68 2.93
C VAL A 12 -13.25 15.51 1.62
N PRO A 13 -14.10 16.49 1.25
CA PRO A 13 -14.75 16.45 -0.04
C PRO A 13 -13.74 16.73 -1.15
N LEU A 14 -13.67 15.85 -2.16
CA LEU A 14 -12.85 16.06 -3.35
C LEU A 14 -13.67 16.74 -4.45
N THR A 15 -13.10 17.76 -5.07
CA THR A 15 -13.69 18.45 -6.22
C THR A 15 -13.39 17.69 -7.52
N GLY A 16 -14.04 18.08 -8.62
CA GLY A 16 -13.70 17.54 -9.94
C GLY A 16 -12.24 17.78 -10.34
N ALA A 17 -11.65 18.92 -9.95
CA ALA A 17 -10.25 19.22 -10.22
C ALA A 17 -9.29 18.33 -9.39
N ASP A 18 -9.69 17.95 -8.18
CA ASP A 18 -8.94 17.00 -7.35
C ASP A 18 -8.94 15.61 -8.00
N LEU A 19 -10.09 15.16 -8.50
CA LEU A 19 -10.20 13.88 -9.20
C LEU A 19 -9.35 13.84 -10.48
N VAL A 20 -9.31 14.93 -11.26
CA VAL A 20 -8.42 15.05 -12.44
C VAL A 20 -6.94 14.99 -12.01
N SER A 21 -6.59 15.63 -10.90
CA SER A 21 -5.23 15.61 -10.37
C SER A 21 -4.83 14.21 -9.89
N LEU A 22 -5.77 13.48 -9.28
CA LEU A 22 -5.57 12.10 -8.84
C LEU A 22 -5.38 11.17 -10.04
N ASP A 23 -6.25 11.25 -11.04
CA ASP A 23 -6.15 10.44 -12.26
C ASP A 23 -4.79 10.63 -12.95
N LYS A 24 -4.35 11.88 -13.10
CA LYS A 24 -3.02 12.19 -13.63
C LYS A 24 -1.90 11.57 -12.79
N ALA A 25 -1.96 11.69 -11.46
CA ALA A 25 -0.94 11.12 -10.58
C ALA A 25 -0.91 9.59 -10.64
N LEU A 26 -2.07 8.93 -10.76
CA LEU A 26 -2.17 7.48 -10.95
C LEU A 26 -1.56 7.07 -12.31
N ALA A 27 -1.87 7.79 -13.38
CA ALA A 27 -1.32 7.54 -14.72
C ALA A 27 0.21 7.70 -14.76
N GLU A 28 0.74 8.80 -14.20
CA GLU A 28 2.18 9.09 -14.12
C GLU A 28 2.92 8.02 -13.31
N SER A 29 2.30 7.55 -12.23
CA SER A 29 2.79 6.45 -11.39
C SER A 29 2.75 5.08 -12.10
N GLY A 30 2.14 5.00 -13.28
CA GLY A 30 2.03 3.76 -14.06
C GLY A 30 0.92 2.81 -13.59
N VAL A 31 -0.04 3.27 -12.78
CA VAL A 31 -1.15 2.45 -12.26
C VAL A 31 -1.93 1.77 -13.39
N PHE A 32 -2.12 2.46 -14.50
CA PHE A 32 -2.89 1.94 -15.64
C PHE A 32 -2.09 1.07 -16.60
N ARG A 33 -0.79 0.83 -16.33
CA ARG A 33 -0.01 -0.18 -17.05
C ARG A 33 -0.34 -1.58 -16.55
N PRO A 34 -0.03 -2.65 -17.30
CA PRO A 34 -0.18 -4.01 -16.81
C PRO A 34 0.53 -4.22 -15.47
N ALA A 35 -0.14 -4.92 -14.54
CA ALA A 35 0.43 -5.26 -13.25
C ALA A 35 1.70 -6.12 -13.39
N PRO A 36 2.69 -6.01 -12.49
CA PRO A 36 3.89 -6.84 -12.49
C PRO A 36 3.55 -8.27 -12.03
N LYS A 37 2.93 -9.06 -12.91
CA LYS A 37 2.53 -10.43 -12.65
C LYS A 37 3.69 -11.27 -12.10
N GLY A 38 3.43 -12.01 -11.03
CA GLY A 38 4.42 -12.84 -10.35
C GLY A 38 5.25 -12.10 -9.30
N LEU A 39 5.11 -10.78 -9.15
CA LEU A 39 5.76 -10.05 -8.06
C LEU A 39 5.29 -10.56 -6.71
N LEU A 40 6.26 -10.92 -5.85
CA LEU A 40 6.01 -11.38 -4.49
C LEU A 40 6.04 -10.19 -3.51
N LEU A 41 4.94 -10.03 -2.78
CA LEU A 41 4.76 -9.03 -1.73
C LEU A 41 4.73 -9.75 -0.38
N ARG A 42 5.75 -9.52 0.45
CA ARG A 42 5.83 -10.11 1.79
C ARG A 42 5.11 -9.19 2.78
N GLY A 43 4.41 -9.74 3.76
CA GLY A 43 3.71 -8.97 4.78
C GLY A 43 4.62 -8.07 5.61
N GLU A 44 5.90 -8.41 5.71
CA GLU A 44 6.95 -7.60 6.35
C GLU A 44 7.52 -6.47 5.47
N ASP A 45 7.19 -6.41 4.18
CA ASP A 45 7.67 -5.37 3.26
C ASP A 45 6.65 -4.23 3.13
N PHE A 46 7.13 -3.05 2.74
CA PHE A 46 6.26 -1.95 2.32
C PHE A 46 5.91 -2.09 0.84
N PHE A 47 4.65 -1.85 0.49
CA PHE A 47 4.18 -1.81 -0.88
C PHE A 47 2.88 -1.02 -0.98
N TRP A 48 2.62 -0.48 -2.17
CA TRP A 48 1.30 0.05 -2.55
C TRP A 48 0.59 -0.96 -3.44
N ILE A 49 -0.72 -1.08 -3.26
CA ILE A 49 -1.61 -1.77 -4.19
C ILE A 49 -2.69 -0.76 -4.58
N VAL A 50 -2.98 -0.69 -5.86
CA VAL A 50 -4.01 0.20 -6.40
C VAL A 50 -5.02 -0.63 -7.15
N GLY A 51 -6.29 -0.47 -6.78
CA GLY A 51 -7.45 -0.92 -7.56
C GLY A 51 -8.29 0.30 -7.88
N ALA A 52 -8.54 0.55 -9.16
CA ALA A 52 -9.31 1.70 -9.62
C ALA A 52 -10.29 1.28 -10.72
N CYS A 53 -11.48 1.88 -10.73
CA CYS A 53 -12.42 1.74 -11.84
C CYS A 53 -12.53 3.10 -12.52
N ILE A 54 -12.01 3.20 -13.75
CA ILE A 54 -12.01 4.43 -14.56
C ILE A 54 -12.78 4.12 -15.84
N ASP A 55 -13.80 4.92 -16.14
CA ASP A 55 -14.65 4.76 -17.34
C ASP A 55 -15.18 3.32 -17.55
N GLY A 56 -15.56 2.65 -16.44
CA GLY A 56 -16.07 1.28 -16.46
C GLY A 56 -15.02 0.19 -16.64
N THR A 57 -13.73 0.55 -16.71
CA THR A 57 -12.60 -0.38 -16.78
C THR A 57 -11.91 -0.49 -15.43
N PHE A 58 -11.75 -1.73 -14.96
CA PHE A 58 -10.99 -1.99 -13.74
C PHE A 58 -9.49 -2.06 -14.05
N HIS A 59 -8.70 -1.33 -13.27
CA HIS A 59 -7.25 -1.31 -13.30
C HIS A 59 -6.70 -1.79 -11.97
N PHE A 60 -5.66 -2.61 -12.05
CA PHE A 60 -4.96 -3.11 -10.88
C PHE A 60 -3.45 -2.98 -11.07
N ASN A 61 -2.74 -2.53 -10.03
CA ASN A 61 -1.28 -2.53 -10.04
C ASN A 61 -0.72 -2.61 -8.61
N ALA A 62 0.55 -3.00 -8.50
CA ALA A 62 1.26 -3.11 -7.24
C ALA A 62 2.69 -2.62 -7.37
N PHE A 63 3.16 -1.92 -6.33
CA PHE A 63 4.45 -1.25 -6.30
C PHE A 63 5.17 -1.64 -5.02
N LYS A 64 6.22 -2.47 -5.14
CA LYS A 64 7.02 -2.91 -3.98
C LYS A 64 8.08 -1.86 -3.64
N TRP A 65 8.22 -1.55 -2.35
CA TRP A 65 9.28 -0.66 -1.88
C TRP A 65 10.68 -1.17 -2.26
N ASP A 66 11.57 -0.20 -2.43
CA ASP A 66 12.92 -0.29 -2.98
C ASP A 66 13.02 -0.70 -4.47
N SER A 67 11.92 -0.56 -5.21
CA SER A 67 11.93 -0.65 -6.68
C SER A 67 11.89 0.73 -7.35
N ALA A 68 12.40 0.82 -8.58
CA ALA A 68 12.30 2.03 -9.39
C ALA A 68 10.84 2.47 -9.62
N ALA A 69 9.91 1.52 -9.76
CA ALA A 69 8.48 1.80 -9.93
C ALA A 69 7.89 2.45 -8.67
N PHE A 70 8.30 2.01 -7.48
CA PHE A 70 7.88 2.63 -6.21
C PHE A 70 8.47 4.04 -6.05
N ALA A 71 9.75 4.22 -6.37
CA ALA A 71 10.41 5.52 -6.29
C ALA A 71 9.81 6.57 -7.25
N ALA A 72 9.19 6.12 -8.35
CA ALA A 72 8.53 6.97 -9.34
C ALA A 72 7.08 7.34 -8.97
N LEU A 73 6.53 6.85 -7.86
CA LEU A 73 5.14 7.13 -7.46
C LEU A 73 4.93 8.62 -7.15
N THR A 74 3.90 9.20 -7.74
CA THR A 74 3.50 10.60 -7.50
C THR A 74 2.20 10.70 -6.69
N PHE A 75 1.30 9.72 -6.78
CA PHE A 75 0.02 9.75 -6.09
C PHE A 75 0.10 9.76 -4.55
N PRO A 76 1.06 9.11 -3.86
CA PRO A 76 1.07 9.10 -2.39
C PRO A 76 1.18 10.49 -1.80
N ARG A 77 1.96 11.37 -2.43
CA ARG A 77 2.08 12.77 -2.01
C ARG A 77 0.75 13.50 -2.07
N LEU A 78 -0.05 13.24 -3.12
CA LEU A 78 -1.36 13.87 -3.29
C LEU A 78 -2.35 13.37 -2.23
N LEU A 79 -2.38 12.06 -1.97
CA LEU A 79 -3.22 11.48 -0.91
C LEU A 79 -2.88 12.07 0.46
N LEU A 80 -1.59 12.19 0.79
CA LEU A 80 -1.13 12.76 2.06
C LEU A 80 -1.42 14.25 2.18
N ALA A 81 -1.47 15.00 1.08
CA ALA A 81 -1.85 16.41 1.09
C ALA A 81 -3.35 16.61 1.42
N TRP A 82 -4.17 15.59 1.21
CA TRP A 82 -5.60 15.59 1.53
C TRP A 82 -5.93 14.89 2.85
N ASP A 83 -4.93 14.40 3.60
CA ASP A 83 -5.14 13.74 4.88
C ASP A 83 -5.31 14.78 6.01
N PRO A 84 -6.53 14.94 6.58
CA PRO A 84 -6.77 15.90 7.65
C PRO A 84 -6.34 15.37 9.02
N THR A 85 -6.02 14.07 9.15
CA THR A 85 -5.80 13.44 10.46
C THR A 85 -4.51 13.89 11.14
N GLY A 86 -3.55 14.37 10.35
CA GLY A 86 -2.21 14.75 10.81
C GLY A 86 -1.38 13.57 11.33
N VAL A 87 -1.87 12.33 11.17
CA VAL A 87 -1.13 11.13 11.56
C VAL A 87 -0.06 10.85 10.51
N PRO A 88 1.23 10.81 10.87
CA PRO A 88 2.28 10.61 9.88
C PRO A 88 2.20 9.18 9.31
N LEU A 89 2.26 9.09 7.97
CA LEU A 89 2.42 7.81 7.30
C LEU A 89 3.71 7.13 7.75
N ASN A 90 3.63 5.86 8.14
CA ASN A 90 4.78 5.05 8.49
C ASN A 90 5.74 4.95 7.28
N PRO A 91 6.96 5.53 7.35
CA PRO A 91 7.83 5.62 6.19
C PRO A 91 8.36 4.23 5.79
N PRO A 92 8.40 3.92 4.48
CA PRO A 92 8.98 2.68 3.99
C PRO A 92 10.45 2.53 4.39
N ARG A 93 10.80 1.36 4.91
CA ARG A 93 12.16 1.01 5.36
C ARG A 93 12.32 -0.51 5.43
N SER A 94 13.56 -0.97 5.51
CA SER A 94 13.84 -2.35 5.92
C SER A 94 13.44 -2.56 7.38
N LEU A 95 12.70 -3.63 7.65
CA LEU A 95 12.29 -4.02 9.00
C LEU A 95 12.98 -5.31 9.41
N SER A 96 13.45 -5.35 10.65
CA SER A 96 13.87 -6.59 11.32
C SER A 96 12.66 -7.31 11.93
N PRO A 97 12.78 -8.62 12.25
CA PRO A 97 11.74 -9.32 13.02
C PRO A 97 11.39 -8.61 14.34
N PHE A 98 12.35 -7.94 14.96
CA PHE A 98 12.12 -7.15 16.18
C PHE A 98 11.23 -5.94 15.91
N ASP A 99 11.40 -5.26 14.77
CA ASP A 99 10.57 -4.11 14.41
C ASP A 99 9.09 -4.48 14.19
N ILE A 100 8.83 -5.73 13.79
CA ILE A 100 7.48 -6.22 13.41
C ILE A 100 6.82 -6.94 14.58
N TYR A 101 7.52 -7.90 15.18
CA TYR A 101 6.96 -8.81 16.18
C TYR A 101 7.47 -8.55 17.60
N ARG A 102 8.39 -7.59 17.79
CA ARG A 102 9.13 -7.40 19.04
C ARG A 102 9.80 -8.68 19.55
N GLN A 103 10.20 -9.54 18.63
CA GLN A 103 10.90 -10.79 18.89
C GLN A 103 12.40 -10.60 18.68
N THR A 104 13.19 -11.09 19.62
CA THR A 104 14.64 -11.24 19.52
C THR A 104 14.99 -12.59 18.91
N ALA A 105 16.21 -12.74 18.37
CA ALA A 105 16.69 -14.00 17.81
C ALA A 105 16.62 -15.19 18.80
N SER A 106 16.53 -14.91 20.10
CA SER A 106 16.44 -15.87 21.19
C SER A 106 15.03 -16.43 21.41
N ASP A 107 13.99 -15.81 20.86
CA ASP A 107 12.59 -16.11 21.19
C ASP A 107 12.00 -17.31 20.43
N GLY A 108 12.76 -17.90 19.50
CA GLY A 108 12.46 -19.18 18.84
C GLY A 108 11.19 -19.24 17.98
N GLY A 109 10.31 -18.24 18.06
CA GLY A 109 9.13 -18.09 17.21
C GLY A 109 9.42 -17.16 16.05
N SER A 110 9.09 -17.57 14.82
CA SER A 110 8.83 -16.64 13.73
C SER A 110 7.40 -16.14 13.89
N GLY A 111 7.20 -14.84 14.02
CA GLY A 111 5.87 -14.24 13.87
C GLY A 111 5.23 -14.63 12.53
N PRO A 112 3.89 -14.54 12.41
CA PRO A 112 3.17 -15.04 11.24
C PRO A 112 3.55 -14.27 9.96
N THR A 113 4.42 -14.87 9.15
CA THR A 113 4.83 -14.35 7.84
C THR A 113 3.90 -14.86 6.76
N TYR A 114 3.38 -13.94 5.94
CA TYR A 114 2.60 -14.28 4.75
C TYR A 114 3.20 -13.60 3.54
N SER A 115 2.98 -14.19 2.37
CA SER A 115 3.26 -13.55 1.09
C SER A 115 2.04 -13.57 0.19
N LEU A 116 1.94 -12.55 -0.65
CA LEU A 116 0.94 -12.37 -1.69
C LEU A 116 1.65 -12.32 -3.04
N THR A 117 1.05 -12.90 -4.07
CA THR A 117 1.57 -12.81 -5.44
C THR A 117 0.67 -11.93 -6.29
N VAL A 118 1.27 -11.01 -7.04
CA VAL A 118 0.56 -10.13 -7.98
C VAL A 118 0.10 -10.94 -9.20
N GLY A 119 -1.20 -10.91 -9.48
CA GLY A 119 -1.83 -11.44 -10.69
C GLY A 119 -2.23 -10.36 -11.67
N ASP A 120 -2.98 -10.76 -12.70
CA ASP A 120 -3.33 -9.84 -13.80
C ASP A 120 -4.24 -8.70 -13.33
N ASN A 121 -5.23 -9.00 -12.48
CA ASN A 121 -6.22 -8.03 -11.97
C ASN A 121 -6.43 -8.14 -10.45
N GLY A 122 -5.41 -8.58 -9.71
CA GLY A 122 -5.54 -8.77 -8.27
C GLY A 122 -4.35 -9.47 -7.63
N LEU A 123 -4.53 -9.91 -6.39
CA LEU A 123 -3.58 -10.72 -5.66
C LEU A 123 -4.05 -12.17 -5.62
N PHE A 124 -3.12 -13.12 -5.61
CA PHE A 124 -3.41 -14.52 -5.39
C PHE A 124 -2.37 -15.18 -4.49
N GLY A 125 -2.78 -16.29 -3.86
CA GLY A 125 -1.93 -17.14 -3.04
C GLY A 125 -1.48 -16.47 -1.75
N VAL A 126 -2.23 -16.67 -0.66
CA VAL A 126 -1.67 -16.49 0.69
C VAL A 126 -0.86 -17.74 0.98
N LYS A 127 0.47 -17.63 0.89
CA LYS A 127 1.37 -18.73 1.29
C LYS A 127 2.02 -18.37 2.63
N PRO A 128 2.02 -19.29 3.62
CA PRO A 128 2.97 -19.18 4.71
C PRO A 128 4.38 -19.17 4.12
N LEU A 129 5.26 -18.32 4.66
CA LEU A 129 6.69 -18.49 4.41
C LEU A 129 7.17 -19.61 5.33
N PHE A 130 7.42 -20.77 4.71
CA PHE A 130 7.92 -22.05 5.28
C PHE A 130 6.90 -22.84 6.12
#